data_AF-A0A962C733-F1
#
_entry.id   AF-A0A962C733-F1
#
_cell.length_a   1.000
_cell.length_b   1.000
_cell.length_c   1.000
_cell.angle_alpha   90.00
_cell.angle_beta   90.00
_cell.angle_gamma   90.00
#
_symmetry.space_group_name_H-M   'P 1'
#
loop_
_entity.id
_entity.type
_entity.pdbx_description
1 polymer ?
#
loop_
_entity_poly.entity_id
_entity_poly.type
_entity_poly.pdbx_seq_one_letter_code
_entity_poly.pdbx_strand_id
1 'polypeptide(L)' 'YELILVDDRGQAESWPIIRELASKDARIVGLRLSRNFGQHAATICGIEHARG' A
#
# COMPACT_ATOMS: atom_id res chain seq x y z
N TYR A 1 -12.85 -1.07 -10.21
CA TYR A 1 -11.41 -1.31 -10.07
C TYR A 1 -10.96 -0.71 -8.75
N GLU A 2 -9.98 -1.32 -8.10
CA GLU A 2 -9.32 -0.82 -6.89
C GLU A 2 -7.85 -0.53 -7.17
N LEU A 3 -7.23 0.34 -6.36
CA LEU A 3 -5.81 0.64 -6.42
C LEU A 3 -5.20 0.36 -5.05
N ILE A 4 -4.39 -0.70 -4.97
CA ILE A 4 -3.70 -1.09 -3.74
C ILE A 4 -2.29 -0.51 -3.75
N LEU A 5 -1.99 0.34 -2.77
CA LEU A 5 -0.67 0.94 -2.57
C LEU A 5 -0.01 0.32 -1.34
N VAL A 6 1.11 -0.38 -1.54
CA VAL A 6 1.83 -1.07 -0.46
C VAL A 6 3.10 -0.30 -0.12
N ASP A 7 3.17 0.28 1.10
CA ASP A 7 4.37 0.89 1.66
C ASP A 7 5.23 -0.17 2.37
N ASP A 8 6.39 -0.47 1.80
CA ASP A 8 7.41 -1.35 2.37
C ASP A 8 8.42 -0.60 3.26
N ARG A 9 8.05 0.58 3.76
CA ARG A 9 8.92 1.45 4.58
C ARG A 9 10.25 1.80 3.90
N GLY A 10 10.24 1.95 2.58
CA GLY A 10 11.42 2.36 1.81
C GLY A 10 11.74 3.85 1.96
N GLN A 11 10.72 4.71 1.96
CA GLN A 11 10.86 6.16 2.13
C GLN A 11 9.95 6.65 3.25
N ALA A 12 10.42 7.63 4.03
CA ALA A 12 9.68 8.13 5.19
C ALA A 12 8.33 8.80 4.83
N GLU A 13 8.25 9.41 3.65
CA GLU A 13 7.14 10.27 3.23
C GLU A 13 6.02 9.52 2.50
N SER A 14 6.26 8.28 2.05
CA SER A 14 5.28 7.52 1.25
C SER A 14 3.99 7.23 2.02
N TRP A 15 4.10 6.86 3.31
CA TRP A 15 2.91 6.48 4.09
C TRP A 15 1.92 7.62 4.36
N PRO A 16 2.36 8.82 4.79
CA PRO A 16 1.47 9.98 4.87
C PRO A 16 0.70 10.26 3.57
N ILE A 17 1.40 10.21 2.42
CA ILE A 17 0.80 10.45 1.10
C ILE A 17 -0.24 9.37 0.77
N ILE A 18 0.09 8.09 0.97
CA ILE A 18 -0.85 6.98 0.72
C ILE A 18 -2.12 7.13 1.56
N ARG A 19 -1.99 7.52 2.85
CA ARG A 19 -3.16 7.76 3.71
C ARG A 19 -4.02 8.93 3.23
N GLU A 20 -3.39 10.00 2.76
CA GLU A 20 -4.10 11.15 2.20
C GLU A 20 -4.85 10.78 0.91
N LEU A 21 -4.23 9.98 0.04
CA LEU A 21 -4.89 9.49 -1.18
C LEU A 21 -6.08 8.58 -0.85
N ALA A 22 -5.90 7.64 0.08
CA ALA A 22 -6.96 6.73 0.53
C ALA A 22 -8.12 7.45 1.24
N SER A 23 -7.88 8.60 1.88
CA SER A 23 -8.97 9.38 2.49
C SER A 23 -9.79 10.17 1.47
N LYS A 24 -9.23 10.45 0.29
CA LYS A 24 -9.86 11.22 -0.79
C LYS A 24 -10.57 10.33 -1.81
N ASP A 25 -10.14 9.08 -1.98
CA ASP A 25 -10.71 8.15 -2.95
C ASP A 25 -10.89 6.76 -2.34
N ALA A 26 -12.14 6.33 -2.18
CA ALA A 26 -12.49 5.03 -1.60
C ALA A 26 -12.04 3.82 -2.43
N ARG A 27 -11.61 4.04 -3.69
CA ARG A 27 -11.02 2.99 -4.53
C ARG A 27 -9.55 2.73 -4.18
N ILE A 28 -8.91 3.61 -3.41
CA ILE A 28 -7.50 3.49 -3.02
C ILE A 28 -7.42 2.81 -1.65
N VAL A 29 -6.69 1.70 -1.59
CA VAL A 29 -6.43 0.94 -0.37
C VAL A 29 -4.95 1.04 -0.04
N GLY A 30 -4.64 1.64 1.11
CA GLY A 30 -3.27 1.75 1.61
C GLY A 30 -2.91 0.61 2.56
N LEU A 31 -1.86 -0.14 2.24
CA LEU A 31 -1.28 -1.16 3.10
C LEU A 31 0.13 -0.72 3.51
N ARG A 32 0.49 -0.97 4.77
CA ARG A 32 1.84 -0.69 5.26
C ARG A 32 2.44 -1.92 5.91
N LEU A 33 3.60 -2.33 5.43
CA LEU A 33 4.35 -3.42 6.03
C LEU A 33 4.97 -2.99 7.37
N SER A 34 5.13 -3.94 8.29
CA SER A 34 5.62 -3.67 9.65
C SER A 34 7.08 -3.24 9.68
N ARG A 35 7.86 -3.65 8.68
CA ARG A 35 9.27 -3.30 8.40
C ARG A 35 9.52 -3.43 6.89
N ASN A 36 10.72 -3.09 6.45
CA ASN A 36 11.14 -3.32 5.06
C ASN A 36 11.43 -4.81 4.82
N PHE A 37 10.70 -5.41 3.88
CA PHE A 37 10.82 -6.82 3.45
C PHE A 37 11.22 -6.96 1.97
N GLY A 38 11.28 -5.86 1.23
CA GLY A 38 11.58 -5.82 -0.20
C GLY A 38 10.34 -5.91 -1.09
N GLN A 39 10.55 -5.58 -2.37
CA GLN A 39 9.49 -5.46 -3.39
C GLN A 39 8.66 -6.74 -3.55
N HIS A 40 9.27 -7.94 -3.49
CA HIS A 40 8.54 -9.19 -3.65
C HIS A 40 7.47 -9.39 -2.58
N ALA A 41 7.79 -9.12 -1.32
CA ALA A 41 6.84 -9.22 -0.21
C ALA A 41 5.71 -8.19 -0.35
N ALA A 42 6.04 -6.96 -0.77
CA ALA A 42 5.05 -5.92 -1.03
C ALA A 42 4.07 -6.31 -2.15
N THR A 43 4.58 -6.87 -3.26
CA THR A 43 3.75 -7.36 -4.37
C THR A 43 2.81 -8.48 -3.93
N ILE A 44 3.31 -9.48 -3.20
CA ILE A 44 2.50 -10.59 -2.71
C ILE A 44 1.41 -10.08 -1.76
N CYS A 45 1.78 -9.22 -0.81
CA CYS A 45 0.82 -8.60 0.13
C CYS A 45 -0.31 -7.86 -0.59
N GLY A 46 0.02 -7.11 -1.65
CA GLY A 46 -0.95 -6.42 -2.48
C GLY A 46 -1.90 -7.37 -3.21
N ILE A 47 -1.37 -8.46 -3.79
CA ILE A 47 -2.17 -9.49 -4.47
C ILE A 47 -3.11 -10.21 -3.50
N GLU A 48 -2.63 -10.58 -2.31
CA GLU A 48 -3.43 -11.25 -1.27
C GLU A 48 -4.60 -10.39 -0.76
N HIS A 49 -4.47 -9.06 -0.82
CA HIS A 49 -5.53 -8.13 -0.42
C HIS A 49 -6.48 -7.74 -1.55
N ALA A 50 -6.15 -8.04 -2.80
CA ALA A 50 -7.02 -7.74 -3.94
C ALA A 50 -8.31 -8.57 -3.90
N ARG A 51 -9.45 -7.94 -4.16
CA ARG A 51 -10.79 -8.54 -4.06
C ARG A 51 -11.46 -8.83 -5.39
N GLY A 52 -10.89 -8.37 -6.51
CA GLY A 52 -11.41 -8.60 -7.86
C GLY A 52 -12.39 -7.53 -8.33
#